data_AF-A0A4S4LLU6-F1
#
_entry.id   AF-A0A4S4LLU6-F1
#
_cell.length_a   1.000
_cell.length_b   1.000
_cell.length_c   1.000
_cell.angle_alpha   90.00
_cell.angle_beta   90.00
_cell.angle_gamma   90.00
#
_symmetry.space_group_name_H-M   'P 1'
#
loop_
_entity.id
_entity.type
_entity.pdbx_description
1 polymer ?
#
loop_
_entity_poly.entity_id
_entity_poly.type
_entity_poly.pdbx_seq_one_letter_code
_entity_poly.pdbx_strand_id
1 'polypeptide(L)'
;MDLRWHAALALTSTVLLLILIWSHANSAIVPSQTRDYTYIGDDYPLTWPLPEMDNVIMYPEDTHRYALRTPEGTAEWRALLPFDDTHSGFPNGTIHLGPHDRPFTVAMFHQLQCLDIIRSALAFPTHSKDSCGKNLRDHCLNYLRQAVLCHAHTDLESIRSDQGPKIADLTRSMYICRDWRVLYGGKERGETSR
;
A
#
# COMPACT_ATOMS: atom_id res chain seq x y z
N MET A 1 -56.77 -27.77 5.62
CA MET A 1 -55.75 -26.71 5.57
C MET A 1 -55.83 -26.06 4.21
N ASP A 2 -56.23 -24.80 4.19
CA ASP A 2 -56.68 -24.09 2.98
C ASP A 2 -55.50 -23.65 2.11
N LEU A 3 -55.52 -24.02 0.83
CA LEU A 3 -54.53 -23.64 -0.20
C LEU A 3 -54.25 -22.12 -0.22
N ARG A 4 -55.25 -21.33 0.17
CA ARG A 4 -55.19 -19.87 0.31
C ARG A 4 -54.18 -19.39 1.36
N TRP A 5 -54.02 -20.13 2.46
CA TRP A 5 -53.04 -19.78 3.51
C TRP A 5 -51.60 -20.07 3.06
N HIS A 6 -51.39 -21.17 2.32
CA HIS A 6 -50.08 -21.48 1.76
C HIS A 6 -49.66 -20.46 0.69
N ALA A 7 -50.60 -20.03 -0.16
CA ALA A 7 -50.33 -18.99 -1.16
C ALA A 7 -50.01 -17.62 -0.52
N ALA A 8 -50.73 -17.25 0.56
CA ALA A 8 -50.47 -16.02 1.28
C ALA A 8 -49.09 -16.02 1.96
N LEU A 9 -48.72 -17.12 2.64
CA LEU A 9 -47.40 -17.24 3.29
C LEU A 9 -46.24 -17.21 2.28
N ALA A 10 -46.41 -17.86 1.12
CA ALA A 10 -45.41 -17.84 0.05
C ALA A 10 -45.21 -16.41 -0.49
N LEU A 11 -46.29 -15.67 -0.76
CA LEU A 11 -46.22 -14.29 -1.22
C LEU A 11 -45.58 -13.36 -0.18
N THR A 12 -45.91 -13.50 1.10
CA THR A 12 -45.28 -12.68 2.14
C THR A 12 -43.79 -12.99 2.29
N SER A 13 -43.40 -14.26 2.16
CA SER A 13 -42.00 -14.67 2.26
C SER A 13 -41.17 -14.19 1.07
N THR A 14 -41.70 -14.26 -0.15
CA THR A 14 -41.00 -13.75 -1.34
C THR A 14 -40.87 -12.23 -1.31
N VAL A 15 -41.91 -11.51 -0.89
CA VAL A 15 -41.83 -10.04 -0.73
C VAL A 15 -40.80 -9.65 0.33
N LEU A 16 -40.77 -10.34 1.49
CA LEU A 16 -39.77 -10.09 2.52
C LEU A 16 -38.35 -10.38 2.03
N LEU A 17 -38.14 -11.47 1.29
CA LEU A 17 -36.85 -11.79 0.68
C LEU A 17 -36.41 -10.71 -0.32
N LEU A 18 -37.31 -10.23 -1.17
CA LEU A 18 -37.00 -9.15 -2.11
C LEU A 18 -36.66 -7.83 -1.41
N ILE A 19 -37.37 -7.50 -0.31
CA ILE A 19 -37.07 -6.33 0.51
C ILE A 19 -35.69 -6.48 1.18
N LEU A 20 -35.36 -7.66 1.71
CA LEU A 20 -34.07 -7.93 2.33
C LEU A 20 -32.92 -7.89 1.32
N ILE A 21 -33.12 -8.45 0.13
CA ILE A 21 -32.15 -8.39 -0.98
C ILE A 21 -31.95 -6.94 -1.42
N TRP A 22 -33.03 -6.17 -1.57
CA TRP A 22 -32.96 -4.75 -1.92
C TRP A 22 -32.28 -3.92 -0.82
N SER A 23 -32.59 -4.17 0.46
CA SER A 23 -31.95 -3.47 1.57
C SER A 23 -30.47 -3.82 1.68
N HIS A 24 -30.08 -5.09 1.48
CA HIS A 24 -28.67 -5.47 1.44
C HIS A 24 -27.95 -4.90 0.21
N ALA A 25 -28.59 -4.90 -0.96
CA ALA A 25 -28.04 -4.29 -2.18
C ALA A 25 -27.85 -2.76 -2.02
N ASN A 26 -28.75 -2.08 -1.32
CA ASN A 26 -28.65 -0.64 -1.03
C ASN A 26 -27.82 -0.30 0.22
N SER A 27 -27.52 -1.26 1.10
CA SER A 27 -26.63 -1.03 2.25
C SER A 27 -25.17 -0.86 1.84
N ALA A 28 -24.84 -1.06 0.56
CA ALA A 28 -23.50 -0.87 0.01
C ALA A 28 -23.16 0.60 -0.33
N ILE A 29 -24.02 1.58 -0.03
CA ILE A 29 -23.69 3.00 -0.15
C ILE A 29 -24.01 3.71 1.16
N VAL A 30 -23.23 3.41 2.19
CA VAL A 30 -22.95 4.43 3.21
C VAL A 30 -21.91 5.33 2.56
N PRO A 31 -22.23 6.59 2.19
CA PRO A 31 -21.19 7.53 1.85
C PRO A 31 -20.28 7.58 3.08
N SER A 32 -19.01 7.19 2.91
CA SER A 32 -17.96 7.62 3.83
C SER A 32 -18.23 9.11 4.06
N GLN A 33 -18.67 9.50 5.25
CA GLN A 33 -18.73 10.91 5.59
C GLN A 33 -17.28 11.36 5.56
N THR A 34 -16.86 11.92 4.43
CA THR A 34 -15.60 12.61 4.28
C THR A 34 -15.70 13.82 5.20
N ARG A 35 -15.19 13.66 6.42
CA ARG A 35 -14.94 14.80 7.27
C ARG A 35 -14.03 15.73 6.49
N ASP A 36 -14.45 16.97 6.31
CA ASP A 36 -13.59 17.98 5.72
C ASP A 36 -12.48 18.31 6.73
N TYR A 37 -11.24 18.08 6.33
CA TYR A 37 -10.06 18.36 7.13
C TYR A 37 -9.44 19.69 6.70
N THR A 38 -9.00 20.50 7.67
CA THR A 38 -8.29 21.75 7.39
C THR A 38 -6.84 21.54 6.97
N TYR A 39 -6.27 20.37 7.29
CA TYR A 39 -4.85 20.03 7.13
C TYR A 39 -3.90 20.94 7.92
N ILE A 40 -4.41 21.68 8.91
CA ILE A 40 -3.64 22.55 9.81
C ILE A 40 -3.39 21.82 11.13
N GLY A 41 -2.13 21.86 11.62
CA GLY A 41 -1.77 21.20 12.88
C GLY A 41 -2.04 19.69 12.81
N ASP A 42 -2.89 19.20 13.70
CA ASP A 42 -3.28 17.78 13.80
C ASP A 42 -4.61 17.45 13.10
N ASP A 43 -5.23 18.40 12.39
CA ASP A 43 -6.50 18.19 11.71
C ASP A 43 -6.30 17.66 10.28
N TYR A 44 -5.89 16.39 10.19
CA TYR A 44 -5.72 15.64 8.94
C TYR A 44 -6.04 14.16 9.18
N PRO A 45 -6.41 13.39 8.15
CA PRO A 45 -6.69 11.97 8.31
C PRO A 45 -5.41 11.15 8.49
N LEU A 46 -5.44 10.14 9.35
CA LEU A 46 -4.30 9.22 9.55
C LEU A 46 -4.03 8.34 8.32
N THR A 47 -5.05 8.07 7.52
CA THR A 47 -4.97 7.32 6.27
C THR A 47 -5.23 8.26 5.11
N TRP A 48 -4.48 8.13 4.02
CA TRP A 48 -4.74 8.89 2.80
C TRP A 48 -6.14 8.53 2.27
N PRO A 49 -7.10 9.49 2.18
CA PRO A 49 -8.46 9.24 1.71
C PRO A 49 -8.50 8.96 0.21
N LEU A 50 -8.01 7.78 -0.19
CA LEU A 50 -8.16 7.24 -1.53
C LEU A 50 -9.44 6.43 -1.64
N PRO A 51 -9.95 6.20 -2.88
CA PRO A 51 -10.96 5.18 -3.11
C PRO A 51 -10.54 3.84 -2.50
N GLU A 52 -11.53 3.01 -2.18
CA GLU A 52 -11.27 1.65 -1.71
C GLU A 52 -10.34 0.93 -2.70
N MET A 53 -9.30 0.30 -2.15
CA MET A 53 -8.30 -0.43 -2.93
C MET A 53 -8.72 -1.90 -3.00
N ASP A 54 -8.89 -2.41 -4.21
CA ASP A 54 -9.11 -3.82 -4.45
C ASP A 54 -7.94 -4.67 -3.94
N ASN A 55 -8.19 -5.96 -3.72
CA ASN A 55 -7.14 -6.91 -3.44
C ASN A 55 -6.51 -7.42 -4.75
N VAL A 56 -5.19 -7.55 -4.76
CA VAL A 56 -4.40 -8.12 -5.85
C VAL A 56 -3.55 -9.26 -5.34
N ILE A 57 -3.38 -10.29 -6.17
CA ILE A 57 -2.48 -11.41 -5.87
C ILE A 57 -1.10 -11.08 -6.42
N MET A 58 -0.08 -11.26 -5.59
CA MET A 58 1.32 -11.14 -5.96
C MET A 58 2.04 -12.46 -5.71
N TYR A 59 2.93 -12.83 -6.63
CA TYR A 59 3.89 -13.92 -6.46
C TYR A 59 5.29 -13.31 -6.36
N PRO A 60 6.15 -13.73 -5.41
CA PRO A 60 7.55 -13.35 -5.44
C PRO A 60 8.23 -13.99 -6.63
N GLU A 61 8.97 -13.19 -7.37
CA GLU A 61 9.71 -13.64 -8.55
C GLU A 61 11.18 -13.23 -8.43
N ASP A 62 12.06 -14.10 -8.91
CA ASP A 62 13.47 -13.74 -9.10
C ASP A 62 13.54 -12.65 -10.18
N THR A 63 14.28 -11.57 -9.91
CA THR A 63 14.34 -10.41 -10.80
C THR A 63 15.78 -10.04 -11.14
N HIS A 64 16.01 -9.67 -12.40
CA HIS A 64 17.26 -9.03 -12.84
C HIS A 64 17.29 -7.52 -12.55
N ARG A 65 16.15 -6.95 -12.13
CA ARG A 65 16.01 -5.55 -11.73
C ARG A 65 16.51 -5.37 -10.29
N TYR A 66 16.69 -4.11 -9.87
CA TYR A 66 17.05 -3.70 -8.52
C TYR A 66 18.42 -4.20 -8.07
N ALA A 67 19.35 -4.40 -9.02
CA ALA A 67 20.72 -4.82 -8.71
C ALA A 67 21.40 -3.88 -7.69
N LEU A 68 22.03 -4.46 -6.66
CA LEU A 68 22.45 -3.69 -5.48
C LEU A 68 23.54 -2.64 -5.76
N ARG A 69 24.46 -2.93 -6.70
CA ARG A 69 25.72 -2.19 -6.90
C ARG A 69 25.90 -1.63 -8.32
N THR A 70 24.88 -1.66 -9.18
CA THR A 70 24.98 -1.11 -10.55
C THR A 70 24.34 0.29 -10.65
N PRO A 71 24.78 1.12 -11.61
CA PRO A 71 24.11 2.38 -11.93
C PRO A 71 22.64 2.17 -12.32
N GLU A 72 22.36 1.14 -13.11
CA GLU A 72 21.01 0.79 -13.56
C GLU A 72 20.13 0.41 -12.38
N GLY A 73 20.62 -0.44 -11.48
CA GLY A 73 19.89 -0.82 -10.27
C GLY A 73 19.63 0.39 -9.37
N THR A 74 20.60 1.30 -9.24
CA THR A 74 20.40 2.56 -8.50
C THR A 74 19.29 3.43 -9.12
N ALA A 75 19.18 3.47 -10.45
CA ALA A 75 18.08 4.17 -11.12
C ALA A 75 16.72 3.47 -10.88
N GLU A 76 16.69 2.14 -10.90
CA GLU A 76 15.47 1.34 -10.64
C GLU A 76 14.96 1.53 -9.21
N TRP A 77 15.84 1.50 -8.20
CA TRP A 77 15.47 1.77 -6.81
C TRP A 77 14.90 3.17 -6.63
N ARG A 78 15.48 4.18 -7.29
CA ARG A 78 14.95 5.55 -7.26
C ARG A 78 13.60 5.69 -7.96
N ALA A 79 13.36 4.92 -9.02
CA ALA A 79 12.11 4.94 -9.77
C ALA A 79 10.92 4.34 -9.01
N LEU A 80 11.15 3.70 -7.85
CA LEU A 80 10.08 3.23 -6.96
C LEU A 80 9.29 4.37 -6.33
N LEU A 81 9.90 5.55 -6.21
CA LEU A 81 9.24 6.73 -5.66
C LEU A 81 8.68 7.57 -6.81
N PRO A 82 7.45 8.08 -6.67
CA PRO A 82 6.90 8.95 -7.70
C PRO A 82 7.67 10.27 -7.75
N PHE A 83 7.95 10.76 -8.96
CA PHE A 83 8.64 12.02 -9.18
C PHE A 83 7.75 13.20 -8.76
N ASP A 84 8.29 14.15 -8.00
CA ASP A 84 7.66 15.42 -7.73
C ASP A 84 8.41 16.50 -8.52
N ASP A 85 7.82 16.90 -9.64
CA ASP A 85 8.35 17.95 -10.52
C ASP A 85 8.07 19.36 -9.99
N THR A 86 7.22 19.50 -8.97
CA THR A 86 6.76 20.80 -8.46
C THR A 86 7.60 21.37 -7.33
N HIS A 87 8.19 20.57 -6.43
CA HIS A 87 8.82 21.14 -5.22
C HIS A 87 10.24 20.68 -4.90
N SER A 88 10.68 19.51 -5.36
CA SER A 88 11.97 18.94 -4.90
C SER A 88 12.92 18.49 -6.00
N GLY A 89 12.45 18.32 -7.24
CA GLY A 89 13.28 17.90 -8.38
C GLY A 89 13.89 16.50 -8.23
N PHE A 90 13.54 15.77 -7.17
CA PHE A 90 14.01 14.42 -6.86
C PHE A 90 12.85 13.54 -6.35
N PRO A 91 12.80 12.25 -6.71
CA PRO A 91 11.79 11.34 -6.18
C PRO A 91 11.91 11.18 -4.66
N ASN A 92 10.89 11.58 -3.92
CA ASN A 92 10.85 11.50 -2.45
C ASN A 92 9.56 10.86 -1.91
N GLY A 93 8.58 10.55 -2.77
CA GLY A 93 7.31 9.98 -2.32
C GLY A 93 6.42 10.94 -1.53
N THR A 94 6.72 12.24 -1.58
CA THR A 94 5.91 13.29 -0.97
C THR A 94 4.66 13.54 -1.81
N ILE A 95 3.54 13.68 -1.12
CA ILE A 95 2.26 14.15 -1.65
C ILE A 95 1.89 15.43 -0.92
N HIS A 96 1.16 16.31 -1.58
CA HIS A 96 0.67 17.55 -0.97
C HIS A 96 -0.85 17.50 -0.88
N LEU A 97 -1.39 17.81 0.30
CA LEU A 97 -2.82 17.69 0.59
C LEU A 97 -3.36 18.96 1.25
N GLY A 98 -4.64 19.23 1.00
CA GLY A 98 -5.39 20.33 1.59
C GLY A 98 -5.17 21.68 0.90
N PRO A 99 -5.90 22.72 1.33
CA PRO A 99 -5.90 24.04 0.70
C PRO A 99 -4.56 24.78 0.75
N HIS A 100 -3.65 24.35 1.62
CA HIS A 100 -2.35 24.98 1.85
C HIS A 100 -1.17 24.14 1.35
N ASP A 101 -1.44 23.14 0.50
CA ASP A 101 -0.42 22.31 -0.14
C ASP A 101 0.55 21.68 0.89
N ARG A 102 0.00 21.09 1.96
CA ARG A 102 0.82 20.58 3.06
C ARG A 102 1.51 19.28 2.63
N PRO A 103 2.84 19.13 2.82
CA PRO A 103 3.55 17.91 2.44
C PRO A 103 3.30 16.77 3.44
N PHE A 104 3.10 15.57 2.90
CA PHE A 104 3.01 14.31 3.61
C PHE A 104 3.79 13.22 2.86
N THR A 105 4.27 12.21 3.56
CA THR A 105 4.85 11.01 2.92
C THR A 105 3.97 9.81 3.21
N VAL A 106 3.55 9.12 2.17
CA VAL A 106 2.76 7.88 2.29
C VAL A 106 3.64 6.80 2.89
N ALA A 107 3.11 6.03 3.84
CA ALA A 107 3.86 4.98 4.54
C ALA A 107 4.58 4.01 3.59
N MET A 108 3.93 3.56 2.51
CA MET A 108 4.56 2.68 1.51
C MET A 108 5.78 3.34 0.86
N PHE A 109 5.67 4.59 0.41
CA PHE A 109 6.80 5.28 -0.22
C PHE A 109 7.93 5.52 0.78
N HIS A 110 7.62 5.83 2.05
CA HIS A 110 8.63 5.95 3.08
C HIS A 110 9.39 4.64 3.32
N GLN A 111 8.70 3.50 3.32
CA GLN A 111 9.31 2.17 3.42
C GLN A 111 10.26 1.89 2.24
N LEU A 112 9.83 2.18 1.01
CA LEU A 112 10.64 1.99 -0.20
C LEU A 112 11.88 2.90 -0.21
N GLN A 113 11.74 4.16 0.21
CA GLN A 113 12.85 5.09 0.35
C GLN A 113 13.85 4.62 1.41
N CYS A 114 13.36 4.16 2.57
CA CYS A 114 14.20 3.59 3.61
C CYS A 114 14.97 2.36 3.10
N LEU A 115 14.35 1.49 2.32
CA LEU A 115 15.01 0.33 1.72
C LEU A 115 16.16 0.74 0.78
N ASP A 116 15.97 1.78 -0.05
CA ASP A 116 17.05 2.27 -0.91
C ASP A 116 18.21 2.89 -0.11
N ILE A 117 17.92 3.60 0.98
CA ILE A 117 18.94 4.14 1.90
C ILE A 117 19.76 3.00 2.51
N ILE A 118 19.11 1.94 3.00
CA ILE A 118 19.81 0.78 3.58
C ILE A 118 20.61 0.03 2.52
N ARG A 119 20.03 -0.20 1.33
CA ARG A 119 20.75 -0.79 0.20
C ARG A 119 22.01 0.00 -0.11
N SER A 120 21.90 1.33 -0.27
CA SER A 120 23.03 2.20 -0.59
C SER A 120 24.13 2.08 0.46
N ALA A 121 23.77 2.04 1.74
CA ALA A 121 24.73 1.85 2.83
C ALA A 121 25.46 0.50 2.80
N LEU A 122 24.76 -0.58 2.42
CA LEU A 122 25.34 -1.92 2.28
C LEU A 122 26.19 -2.04 1.00
N ALA A 123 25.73 -1.44 -0.09
CA ALA A 123 26.37 -1.45 -1.39
C ALA A 123 27.63 -0.56 -1.42
N PHE A 124 27.65 0.56 -0.70
CA PHE A 124 28.72 1.55 -0.77
C PHE A 124 29.19 2.00 0.63
N PRO A 125 29.77 1.09 1.43
CA PRO A 125 30.12 1.35 2.83
C PRO A 125 31.20 2.41 3.03
N THR A 126 31.97 2.76 2.00
CA THR A 126 32.94 3.86 2.06
C THR A 126 32.28 5.24 2.11
N HIS A 127 31.04 5.38 1.65
CA HIS A 127 30.25 6.61 1.70
C HIS A 127 29.55 6.81 3.06
N SER A 128 29.60 5.83 3.97
CA SER A 128 28.79 5.81 5.19
C SER A 128 29.45 6.45 6.42
N LYS A 129 30.61 7.11 6.26
CA LYS A 129 31.42 7.64 7.38
C LYS A 129 30.89 8.95 7.97
N ASP A 130 29.82 9.51 7.42
CA ASP A 130 29.21 10.73 7.95
C ASP A 130 28.27 10.42 9.14
N SER A 131 28.34 11.25 10.18
CA SER A 131 27.47 11.10 11.35
C SER A 131 25.99 11.38 11.01
N CYS A 132 25.74 12.24 10.02
CA CYS A 132 24.39 12.55 9.54
C CYS A 132 23.73 11.33 8.89
N GLY A 133 24.42 10.68 7.95
CA GLY A 133 23.96 9.44 7.33
C GLY A 133 23.84 8.29 8.32
N LYS A 134 24.63 8.24 9.40
CA LYS A 134 24.43 7.23 10.46
C LYS A 134 23.07 7.37 11.13
N ASN A 135 22.69 8.58 11.55
CA ASN A 135 21.40 8.82 12.20
C ASN A 135 20.22 8.47 11.27
N LEU A 136 20.34 8.79 9.98
CA LEU A 136 19.32 8.44 8.99
C LEU A 136 19.19 6.92 8.82
N ARG A 137 20.31 6.18 8.73
CA ARG A 137 20.28 4.71 8.61
C ARG A 137 19.66 4.06 9.84
N ASP A 138 20.00 4.52 11.04
CA ASP A 138 19.44 3.98 12.29
C ASP A 138 17.92 4.25 12.36
N HIS A 139 17.47 5.43 11.91
CA HIS A 139 16.05 5.75 11.73
C HIS A 139 15.37 4.78 10.76
N CYS A 140 15.92 4.61 9.55
CA CYS A 140 15.36 3.74 8.51
C CYS A 140 15.27 2.27 8.98
N LEU A 141 16.33 1.76 9.64
CA LEU A 141 16.32 0.40 10.20
C LEU A 141 15.23 0.24 11.25
N ASN A 142 15.09 1.20 12.17
CA ASN A 142 14.04 1.12 13.20
C ASN A 142 12.63 1.25 12.61
N TYR A 143 12.44 2.11 11.60
CA TYR A 143 11.17 2.26 10.90
C TYR A 143 10.77 0.97 10.18
N LEU A 144 11.68 0.37 9.40
CA LEU A 144 11.43 -0.91 8.71
C LEU A 144 11.18 -2.04 9.70
N ARG A 145 11.94 -2.11 10.80
CA ARG A 145 11.70 -3.09 11.87
C ARG A 145 10.29 -2.98 12.43
N GLN A 146 9.81 -1.76 12.72
CA GLN A 146 8.46 -1.55 13.23
C GLN A 146 7.40 -1.92 12.17
N ALA A 147 7.60 -1.52 10.92
CA ALA A 147 6.69 -1.85 9.83
C ALA A 147 6.52 -3.37 9.66
N VAL A 148 7.63 -4.11 9.63
CA VAL A 148 7.65 -5.58 9.52
C VAL A 148 6.97 -6.23 10.73
N LEU A 149 7.22 -5.75 11.95
CA LEU A 149 6.59 -6.35 13.14
C LEU A 149 5.08 -6.12 13.20
N CYS A 150 4.58 -4.98 12.70
CA CYS A 150 3.15 -4.68 12.70
C CYS A 150 2.37 -5.34 11.55
N HIS A 151 3.04 -5.63 10.42
CA HIS A 151 2.40 -6.14 9.20
C HIS A 151 3.06 -7.44 8.73
N ALA A 152 3.62 -8.23 9.65
CA ALA A 152 4.26 -9.49 9.33
C ALA A 152 3.26 -10.43 8.66
N HIS A 153 3.68 -10.99 7.52
CA HIS A 153 2.94 -12.10 6.92
C HIS A 153 3.13 -13.35 7.79
N THR A 154 2.04 -14.09 8.04
CA THR A 154 2.07 -15.29 8.90
C THR A 154 1.99 -16.60 8.11
N ASP A 155 1.92 -16.53 6.78
CA ASP A 155 1.97 -17.72 5.93
C ASP A 155 3.29 -18.49 6.07
N LEU A 156 3.17 -19.79 5.88
CA LEU A 156 4.28 -20.72 5.91
C LEU A 156 4.83 -20.89 4.49
N GLU A 157 6.14 -20.66 4.35
CA GLU A 157 6.87 -20.92 3.12
C GLU A 157 7.08 -22.44 2.91
N SER A 158 7.06 -22.88 1.65
CA SER A 158 7.29 -24.28 1.32
C SER A 158 8.76 -24.66 1.55
N ILE A 159 9.02 -25.71 2.34
CA ILE A 159 10.36 -26.32 2.49
C ILE A 159 10.64 -27.40 1.43
N ARG A 160 9.80 -27.48 0.38
CA ARG A 160 9.98 -28.39 -0.75
C ARG A 160 10.29 -27.55 -1.98
N SER A 161 11.57 -27.48 -2.32
CA SER A 161 12.06 -26.93 -3.58
C SER A 161 12.30 -28.05 -4.59
N ASP A 162 11.85 -27.86 -5.82
CA ASP A 162 12.25 -28.68 -6.97
C ASP A 162 13.57 -28.21 -7.61
N GLN A 163 14.07 -27.03 -7.20
CA GLN A 163 15.36 -26.49 -7.58
C GLN A 163 16.38 -26.66 -6.45
N GLY A 164 17.20 -27.71 -6.51
CA GLY A 164 18.39 -27.80 -5.65
C GLY A 164 19.39 -26.69 -6.00
N PRO A 165 20.09 -26.04 -5.05
CA PRO A 165 20.28 -26.36 -3.62
C PRO A 165 19.36 -25.58 -2.65
N LYS A 166 18.31 -24.91 -3.14
CA LYS A 166 17.39 -24.15 -2.26
C LYS A 166 16.58 -25.13 -1.40
N ILE A 167 16.51 -24.89 -0.09
CA ILE A 167 15.72 -25.72 0.86
C ILE A 167 14.30 -25.17 0.99
N ALA A 168 14.12 -23.86 0.81
CA ALA A 168 12.81 -23.20 0.78
C ALA A 168 12.51 -22.69 -0.63
N ASP A 169 11.28 -22.90 -1.07
CA ASP A 169 10.74 -22.30 -2.28
C ASP A 169 9.88 -21.09 -1.90
N LEU A 170 10.44 -19.91 -2.16
CA LEU A 170 9.80 -18.61 -1.87
C LEU A 170 9.01 -18.07 -3.06
N THR A 171 9.05 -18.72 -4.24
CA THR A 171 8.37 -18.20 -5.44
C THR A 171 6.98 -18.81 -5.64
N ARG A 172 6.68 -19.90 -4.93
CA ARG A 172 5.35 -20.54 -4.95
C ARG A 172 4.34 -19.93 -4.01
N SER A 173 4.78 -19.10 -3.08
CA SER A 173 3.89 -18.42 -2.15
C SER A 173 3.12 -17.33 -2.87
N MET A 174 1.82 -17.25 -2.61
CA MET A 174 0.97 -16.18 -3.12
C MET A 174 0.63 -15.23 -1.97
N TYR A 175 0.70 -13.93 -2.23
CA TYR A 175 0.35 -12.91 -1.26
C TYR A 175 -0.87 -12.14 -1.75
N ILE A 176 -1.82 -11.91 -0.85
CA ILE A 176 -2.97 -11.04 -1.12
C ILE A 176 -2.64 -9.65 -0.57
N CYS A 177 -2.42 -8.70 -1.47
CA CYS A 177 -2.06 -7.32 -1.14
C CYS A 177 -3.22 -6.38 -1.48
N ARG A 178 -3.24 -5.20 -0.86
CA ARG A 178 -4.04 -4.07 -1.36
C ARG A 178 -3.40 -3.53 -2.64
N ASP A 179 -4.19 -3.15 -3.63
CA ASP A 179 -3.68 -2.64 -4.89
C ASP A 179 -2.94 -1.30 -4.72
N TRP A 180 -1.62 -1.38 -4.59
CA TRP A 180 -0.75 -0.24 -4.38
C TRP A 180 -0.67 0.69 -5.60
N ARG A 181 -1.09 0.24 -6.80
CA ARG A 181 -1.05 1.06 -8.03
C ARG A 181 -1.94 2.29 -7.88
N VAL A 182 -2.98 2.21 -7.04
CA VAL A 182 -3.84 3.34 -6.69
C VAL A 182 -3.04 4.48 -6.04
N LEU A 183 -1.95 4.19 -5.30
CA LEU A 183 -1.11 5.22 -4.68
C LEU A 183 -0.32 6.02 -5.71
N TYR A 184 0.11 5.36 -6.79
CA TYR A 184 0.82 6.03 -7.88
C TYR A 184 -0.13 6.92 -8.70
N GLY A 185 -1.31 6.41 -9.09
CA GLY A 185 -2.32 7.21 -9.81
C GLY A 185 -3.05 8.23 -8.93
N GLY A 186 -3.13 8.00 -7.61
CA GLY A 186 -3.70 8.94 -6.64
C GLY A 186 -2.88 10.22 -6.54
N LYS A 187 -1.56 10.14 -6.73
CA LYS A 187 -0.70 11.32 -6.82
C LYS A 187 -1.06 12.19 -8.03
N GLU A 188 -1.18 11.56 -9.21
CA GLU A 188 -1.55 12.24 -10.46
C GLU A 188 -2.93 12.92 -10.38
N ARG A 189 -3.85 12.36 -9.58
CA ARG A 189 -5.18 12.94 -9.34
C ARG A 189 -5.23 14.00 -8.25
N GLY A 190 -4.33 13.95 -7.26
CA GLY A 190 -4.19 15.01 -6.25
C GLY A 190 -3.85 16.37 -6.87
N GLU A 191 -3.19 16.37 -8.03
CA GLU A 191 -2.94 17.55 -8.86
C GLU A 191 -4.21 18.11 -9.54
N THR A 192 -5.26 17.30 -9.72
CA THR A 192 -6.50 17.69 -10.40
C THR A 192 -7.62 18.15 -9.46
N SER A 193 -7.49 17.95 -8.15
CA SER A 193 -8.40 18.51 -7.13
C SER A 193 -8.03 19.93 -6.66
N ARG A 194 -7.25 20.66 -7.48
CA ARG A 194 -7.02 22.10 -7.36
C ARG A 194 -8.27 22.91 -7.73
#